data_AF-A0A563VX49-F1
#
_entry.id   AF-A0A563VX49-F1
#
_cell.length_a   1.000
_cell.length_b   1.000
_cell.length_c   1.000
_cell.angle_alpha   90.00
_cell.angle_beta   90.00
_cell.angle_gamma   90.00
#
_symmetry.space_group_name_H-M   'P 1'
#
loop_
_entity.id
_entity.type
_entity.pdbx_description
1 polymer ?
#
loop_
_entity_poly.entity_id
_entity_poly.type
_entity_poly.pdbx_seq_one_letter_code
_entity_poly.pdbx_strand_id
1 'polypeptide(L)'
;MNYSPTIPQIWVAHSLGCKYIALLEIQKDIIDQPSLLIAPNIGSTRNAVPFDWLAHLLDKYNLGVRPSREITKQWIEESIKASELFHITSLLSFKQDCISGNSNGEQKCTTRGLLPNPPSTDDVRWLNDLLKDRPDYIYSFAEIDGSHTQLASRQIEQVNQSALNLIDNLRQAAKTFSSKESLCFSEEECQNYHKDN
;
A
#
# COMPACT_ATOMS: atom_id res chain seq x y z
N MET A 1 -20.53 -11.86 -0.46
CA MET A 1 -19.85 -12.95 0.28
C MET A 1 -19.94 -12.59 1.75
N ASN A 2 -20.57 -13.41 2.59
CA ASN A 2 -20.61 -13.19 4.04
C ASN A 2 -19.40 -13.87 4.68
N TYR A 3 -18.39 -13.09 5.04
CA TYR A 3 -17.24 -13.58 5.81
C TYR A 3 -17.58 -13.63 7.31
N SER A 4 -17.02 -14.61 8.02
CA SER A 4 -17.19 -14.73 9.47
C SER A 4 -16.54 -13.51 10.16
N PRO A 5 -17.24 -12.81 11.07
CA PRO A 5 -16.74 -11.60 11.75
C PRO A 5 -15.55 -11.85 12.69
N THR A 6 -15.07 -13.09 12.80
CA THR A 6 -14.04 -13.52 13.76
C THR A 6 -12.61 -13.49 13.23
N ILE A 7 -12.40 -13.34 11.92
CA ILE A 7 -11.06 -13.21 11.34
C ILE A 7 -10.88 -11.74 10.93
N PRO A 8 -9.93 -11.01 11.53
CA PRO A 8 -9.63 -9.65 11.09
C PRO A 8 -9.23 -9.71 9.60
N GLN A 9 -10.02 -9.05 8.75
CA GLN A 9 -9.72 -8.95 7.33
C GLN A 9 -8.53 -8.00 7.18
N ILE A 10 -7.44 -8.52 6.63
CA ILE A 10 -6.24 -7.73 6.32
C ILE A 10 -6.12 -7.68 4.80
N TRP A 11 -6.11 -6.48 4.24
CA TRP A 11 -5.85 -6.26 2.82
C TRP A 11 -4.35 -6.36 2.57
N VAL A 12 -3.93 -7.33 1.75
CA VAL A 12 -2.52 -7.47 1.39
C VAL A 12 -2.37 -7.14 -0.09
N ALA A 13 -1.47 -6.22 -0.39
CA ALA A 13 -1.18 -5.82 -1.75
C ALA A 13 0.32 -5.75 -2.01
N HIS A 14 0.71 -6.03 -3.24
CA HIS A 14 2.08 -5.96 -3.69
C HIS A 14 2.19 -5.11 -4.96
N SER A 15 3.21 -4.26 -5.07
CA SER A 15 3.53 -3.49 -6.28
C SER A 15 2.32 -2.64 -6.73
N LEU A 16 1.86 -2.82 -7.98
CA LEU A 16 0.70 -2.12 -8.53
C LEU A 16 -0.60 -2.44 -7.76
N GLY A 17 -0.67 -3.57 -7.05
CA GLY A 17 -1.77 -3.89 -6.15
C GLY A 17 -2.01 -2.81 -5.09
N CYS A 18 -0.94 -2.16 -4.60
CA CYS A 18 -1.03 -1.14 -3.56
C CYS A 18 -1.79 0.10 -4.06
N LYS A 19 -1.68 0.41 -5.35
CA LYS A 19 -2.48 1.45 -6.00
C LYS A 19 -3.98 1.16 -5.89
N TYR A 20 -4.38 -0.09 -6.10
CA TYR A 20 -5.80 -0.46 -6.05
C TYR A 20 -6.38 -0.39 -4.63
N ILE A 21 -5.62 -0.81 -3.62
CA ILE A 21 -6.03 -0.64 -2.21
C ILE A 21 -6.23 0.84 -1.89
N ALA A 22 -5.28 1.69 -2.26
CA ALA A 22 -5.42 3.14 -2.06
C ALA A 22 -6.68 3.70 -2.74
N LEU A 23 -6.97 3.28 -3.98
CA LEU A 23 -8.14 3.73 -4.71
C LEU A 23 -9.45 3.24 -4.10
N LEU A 24 -9.52 1.98 -3.65
CA LEU A 24 -10.69 1.45 -2.94
C LEU A 24 -10.97 2.23 -1.67
N GLU A 25 -9.92 2.61 -0.94
CA GLU A 25 -10.07 3.36 0.31
C GLU A 25 -10.45 4.83 0.05
N ILE A 26 -9.92 5.45 -1.02
CA ILE A 26 -10.37 6.77 -1.50
C ILE A 26 -11.86 6.74 -1.88
N GLN A 27 -12.29 5.65 -2.52
CA GLN A 27 -13.69 5.43 -2.92
C GLN A 27 -14.61 5.02 -1.77
N LYS A 28 -14.06 4.82 -0.56
CA LYS A 28 -14.78 4.38 0.64
C LYS A 28 -15.38 2.97 0.50
N ASP A 29 -14.82 2.14 -0.38
CA ASP A 29 -15.19 0.73 -0.54
C ASP A 29 -14.56 -0.16 0.55
N ILE A 30 -13.41 0.27 1.07
CA ILE A 30 -12.76 -0.26 2.26
C ILE A 30 -12.48 0.93 3.17
N ILE A 31 -12.96 0.95 4.41
CA ILE A 31 -12.79 2.07 5.34
C ILE A 31 -12.19 1.52 6.63
N ASP A 32 -11.11 2.15 7.11
CA ASP A 32 -10.41 1.83 8.36
C ASP A 32 -9.98 0.36 8.48
N GLN A 33 -9.86 -0.34 7.34
CA GLN A 33 -9.49 -1.74 7.32
C GLN A 33 -7.97 -1.90 7.35
N PRO A 34 -7.43 -2.81 8.18
CA PRO A 34 -6.01 -3.10 8.23
C PRO A 34 -5.44 -3.45 6.85
N SER A 35 -4.38 -2.76 6.44
CA SER A 35 -3.71 -3.02 5.17
C SER A 35 -2.20 -3.27 5.31
N LEU A 36 -1.68 -4.17 4.49
CA LEU A 36 -0.26 -4.47 4.33
C LEU A 36 0.13 -4.19 2.88
N LEU A 37 0.91 -3.12 2.70
CA LEU A 37 1.40 -2.66 1.41
C LEU A 37 2.85 -3.12 1.22
N ILE A 38 3.08 -4.03 0.28
CA ILE A 38 4.39 -4.60 -0.03
C ILE A 38 4.93 -3.95 -1.30
N ALA A 39 6.12 -3.35 -1.23
CA ALA A 39 6.79 -2.68 -2.34
C ALA A 39 5.85 -1.79 -3.17
N PRO A 40 5.14 -0.83 -2.55
CA PRO A 40 4.10 -0.03 -3.22
C PRO A 40 4.61 0.60 -4.52
N ASN A 41 3.86 0.42 -5.61
CA ASN A 41 4.14 1.03 -6.91
C ASN A 41 2.88 1.80 -7.37
N ILE A 42 2.95 3.12 -7.43
CA ILE A 42 1.84 3.97 -7.92
C ILE A 42 1.96 4.17 -9.45
N GLY A 43 2.53 3.17 -10.13
CA GLY A 43 2.88 3.22 -11.54
C GLY A 43 1.75 3.54 -12.49
N SER A 44 2.15 4.01 -13.68
CA SER A 44 1.28 4.19 -14.85
C SER A 44 1.34 2.96 -15.77
N THR A 45 0.57 2.99 -16.85
CA THR A 45 0.54 1.95 -17.91
C THR A 45 1.92 1.50 -18.38
N ARG A 46 2.92 2.40 -18.40
CA ARG A 46 4.31 2.09 -18.76
C ARG A 46 4.97 1.05 -17.85
N ASN A 47 4.54 0.91 -16.60
CA ASN A 47 5.07 -0.07 -15.67
C ASN A 47 4.44 -1.47 -15.85
N ALA A 48 3.35 -1.56 -16.62
CA ALA A 48 2.60 -2.80 -16.85
C ALA A 48 2.81 -3.40 -18.25
N VAL A 49 3.39 -2.65 -19.19
CA VAL A 49 3.57 -3.10 -20.58
C VAL A 49 5.01 -2.98 -21.06
N PRO A 50 5.47 -3.92 -21.91
CA PRO A 50 6.88 -4.04 -22.24
C PRO A 50 7.45 -2.96 -23.17
N PHE A 51 6.59 -2.18 -23.83
CA PHE A 51 7.01 -1.22 -24.84
C PHE A 51 6.33 0.13 -24.65
N ASP A 52 7.11 1.21 -24.67
CA ASP A 52 6.61 2.59 -24.51
C ASP A 52 5.56 2.97 -25.56
N TRP A 53 5.74 2.52 -26.81
CA TRP A 53 4.75 2.79 -27.88
C TRP A 53 3.40 2.14 -27.58
N LEU A 54 3.39 0.98 -26.92
CA LEU A 54 2.18 0.27 -26.53
C LEU A 54 1.51 0.97 -25.34
N ALA A 55 2.28 1.45 -24.36
CA ALA A 55 1.76 2.27 -23.28
C ALA A 55 1.09 3.55 -23.83
N HIS A 56 1.76 4.25 -24.75
CA HIS A 56 1.21 5.43 -25.40
C HIS A 56 -0.04 5.14 -26.22
N LEU A 57 -0.09 4.01 -26.92
CA LEU A 57 -1.26 3.59 -27.69
C LEU A 57 -2.44 3.29 -26.75
N LEU A 58 -2.22 2.52 -25.68
CA LEU A 58 -3.23 2.20 -24.68
C LEU A 58 -3.76 3.46 -23.99
N ASP A 59 -2.87 4.37 -23.58
CA ASP A 59 -3.25 5.64 -22.96
C ASP A 59 -4.06 6.52 -23.94
N LYS A 60 -3.66 6.58 -25.22
CA LYS A 60 -4.35 7.34 -26.29
C LYS A 60 -5.78 6.84 -26.55
N TYR A 61 -6.02 5.54 -26.40
CA TYR A 61 -7.34 4.92 -26.56
C TYR A 61 -8.12 4.74 -25.25
N ASN A 62 -7.71 5.39 -24.15
CA ASN A 62 -8.31 5.22 -22.82
C ASN A 62 -8.27 3.79 -22.25
N LEU A 63 -7.41 2.92 -22.78
CA LEU A 63 -7.21 1.54 -22.33
C LEU A 63 -6.01 1.39 -21.38
N GLY A 64 -5.33 2.50 -21.06
CA GLY A 64 -4.26 2.55 -20.07
C GLY A 64 -4.75 2.48 -18.62
N VAL A 65 -3.83 2.25 -17.68
CA VAL A 65 -4.09 2.22 -16.24
C VAL A 65 -4.54 3.61 -15.78
N ARG A 66 -5.83 3.74 -15.44
CA ARG A 66 -6.42 4.95 -14.86
C ARG A 66 -6.69 4.78 -13.37
N PRO A 67 -6.64 5.86 -12.57
CA PRO A 67 -6.12 7.21 -12.90
C PRO A 67 -4.60 7.25 -13.14
N SER A 68 -4.07 8.38 -13.64
CA SER A 68 -2.61 8.54 -13.86
C SER A 68 -1.83 8.52 -12.54
N ARG A 69 -0.51 8.33 -12.59
CA ARG A 69 0.32 8.29 -11.38
C ARG A 69 0.24 9.60 -10.61
N GLU A 70 0.36 10.73 -11.30
CA GLU A 70 0.34 12.07 -10.72
C GLU A 70 -1.00 12.33 -10.02
N ILE A 71 -2.11 12.02 -10.70
CA ILE A 71 -3.45 12.16 -10.14
C ILE A 71 -3.63 11.24 -8.93
N THR A 72 -3.16 9.99 -9.02
CA THR A 72 -3.28 9.04 -7.92
C THR A 72 -2.49 9.51 -6.70
N LYS A 73 -1.25 9.98 -6.89
CA LYS A 73 -0.41 10.50 -5.80
C LYS A 73 -1.04 11.75 -5.17
N GLN A 74 -1.61 12.64 -5.98
CA GLN A 74 -2.34 13.81 -5.48
C GLN A 74 -3.52 13.40 -4.60
N TRP A 75 -4.38 12.47 -5.06
CA TRP A 75 -5.52 12.01 -4.25
C TRP A 75 -5.08 11.32 -2.96
N ILE A 76 -4.04 10.47 -3.02
CA ILE A 76 -3.48 9.83 -1.82
C ILE A 76 -2.98 10.89 -0.83
N GLU A 77 -2.22 11.88 -1.29
CA GLU A 77 -1.72 12.96 -0.44
C GLU A 77 -2.84 13.79 0.17
N GLU A 78 -3.83 14.18 -0.64
CA GLU A 78 -4.98 14.95 -0.18
C GLU A 78 -5.79 14.19 0.86
N SER A 79 -6.10 12.91 0.61
CA SER A 79 -6.85 12.09 1.56
C SER A 79 -6.05 11.71 2.81
N ILE A 80 -4.73 11.50 2.72
CA ILE A 80 -3.88 11.32 3.91
C ILE A 80 -3.88 12.59 4.76
N LYS A 81 -3.74 13.78 4.14
CA LYS A 81 -3.78 15.08 4.83
C LYS A 81 -5.15 15.38 5.44
N ALA A 82 -6.22 14.90 4.81
CA ALA A 82 -7.58 15.00 5.33
C ALA A 82 -7.90 13.95 6.41
N SER A 83 -6.94 13.09 6.79
CA SER A 83 -7.16 12.01 7.76
C SER A 83 -8.21 10.98 7.32
N GLU A 84 -8.24 10.67 6.03
CA GLU A 84 -9.28 9.83 5.41
C GLU A 84 -8.79 8.48 4.88
N LEU A 85 -7.48 8.24 4.91
CA LEU A 85 -6.83 7.03 4.41
C LEU A 85 -5.87 6.42 5.42
N PHE A 86 -5.73 5.11 5.35
CA PHE A 86 -4.66 4.30 5.92
C PHE A 86 -4.59 4.33 7.45
N HIS A 87 -5.73 4.33 8.16
CA HIS A 87 -5.79 4.33 9.65
C HIS A 87 -4.98 3.23 10.31
N ILE A 88 -4.98 2.04 9.71
CA ILE A 88 -4.21 0.89 10.17
C ILE A 88 -3.44 0.32 9.00
N THR A 89 -2.18 0.71 8.85
CA THR A 89 -1.39 0.37 7.65
C THR A 89 0.02 -0.02 8.01
N SER A 90 0.49 -1.09 7.39
CA SER A 90 1.89 -1.50 7.45
C SER A 90 2.50 -1.49 6.05
N LEU A 91 3.75 -1.00 5.96
CA LEU A 91 4.49 -0.91 4.71
C LEU A 91 5.74 -1.79 4.79
N LEU A 92 5.91 -2.67 3.81
CA LEU A 92 7.06 -3.55 3.68
C LEU A 92 7.81 -3.20 2.39
N SER A 93 9.09 -2.84 2.47
CA SER A 93 9.96 -2.57 1.31
C SER A 93 11.11 -3.59 1.19
N PHE A 94 11.77 -3.59 0.04
CA PHE A 94 12.97 -4.40 -0.18
C PHE A 94 14.21 -3.53 -0.44
N LYS A 95 15.35 -3.89 0.14
CA LYS A 95 16.61 -3.12 0.01
C LYS A 95 17.10 -3.01 -1.43
N GLN A 96 16.85 -3.99 -2.29
CA GLN A 96 17.32 -4.01 -3.68
C GLN A 96 16.17 -3.80 -4.67
N ASP A 97 15.09 -3.15 -4.23
CA ASP A 97 13.98 -2.77 -5.10
C ASP A 97 14.35 -1.58 -5.99
N CYS A 98 14.50 -1.84 -7.27
CA CYS A 98 14.77 -0.82 -8.28
C CYS A 98 13.55 -0.39 -9.08
N ILE A 99 12.38 -0.98 -8.83
CA ILE A 99 11.15 -0.62 -9.52
C ILE A 99 10.42 0.46 -8.71
N SER A 100 10.16 0.19 -7.43
CA SER A 100 9.46 1.10 -6.51
C SER A 100 10.39 1.93 -5.62
N GLY A 101 11.70 1.66 -5.70
CA GLY A 101 12.70 2.20 -4.79
C GLY A 101 12.62 1.56 -3.41
N ASN A 102 13.38 2.11 -2.47
CA ASN A 102 13.45 1.66 -1.08
C ASN A 102 13.42 2.87 -0.13
N SER A 103 13.69 2.66 1.16
CA SER A 103 13.75 3.72 2.18
C SER A 103 14.75 4.84 1.85
N ASN A 104 15.81 4.53 1.11
CA ASN A 104 16.83 5.49 0.66
C ASN A 104 16.43 6.21 -0.64
N GLY A 105 15.28 5.88 -1.22
CA GLY A 105 14.73 6.47 -2.44
C GLY A 105 14.88 5.57 -3.67
N GLU A 106 14.87 6.21 -4.84
CA GLU A 106 14.98 5.55 -6.14
C GLU A 106 16.29 4.75 -6.27
N GLN A 107 16.19 3.50 -6.75
CA GLN A 107 17.36 2.65 -7.00
C GLN A 107 17.54 2.40 -8.50
N LYS A 108 18.79 2.40 -8.97
CA LYS A 108 19.09 2.13 -10.38
C LYS A 108 18.88 0.66 -10.71
N CYS A 109 17.98 0.36 -11.64
CA CYS A 109 17.90 -0.98 -12.21
C CYS A 109 19.13 -1.24 -13.09
N THR A 110 19.89 -2.27 -12.76
CA THR A 110 20.86 -2.87 -13.70
C THR A 110 20.10 -3.86 -14.57
N THR A 111 20.46 -3.98 -15.84
CA THR A 111 19.72 -4.73 -16.87
C THR A 111 19.63 -6.23 -16.53
N ARG A 112 18.62 -6.62 -15.74
CA ARG A 112 18.27 -8.03 -15.46
C ARG A 112 16.75 -8.18 -15.53
N GLY A 113 16.22 -8.12 -16.74
CA GLY A 113 14.82 -8.36 -17.05
C GLY A 113 14.49 -8.06 -18.52
N LEU A 114 13.37 -8.62 -19.01
CA LEU A 114 12.84 -8.49 -20.39
C LEU A 114 12.48 -7.07 -20.83
N LEU A 115 12.61 -6.07 -19.94
CA LEU A 115 12.25 -4.67 -20.18
C LEU A 115 13.50 -3.79 -20.14
N PRO A 116 13.73 -2.91 -21.14
CA PRO A 116 14.76 -1.88 -21.03
C PRO A 116 14.39 -0.93 -19.88
N ASN A 117 15.22 -0.93 -18.82
CA ASN A 117 15.20 -0.03 -17.65
C ASN A 117 13.84 0.62 -17.36
N PRO A 118 12.90 -0.06 -16.68
CA PRO A 118 11.68 0.60 -16.22
C PRO A 118 12.08 1.83 -15.40
N PRO A 119 11.36 2.97 -15.53
CA PRO A 119 11.67 4.16 -14.75
C PRO A 119 11.56 3.80 -13.28
N SER A 120 12.69 3.83 -12.59
CA SER A 120 12.74 3.61 -11.15
C SER A 120 11.94 4.71 -10.47
N THR A 121 11.20 4.33 -9.43
CA THR A 121 10.40 5.28 -8.65
C THR A 121 10.92 5.38 -7.22
N ASP A 122 10.50 6.42 -6.51
CA ASP A 122 10.72 6.59 -5.07
C ASP A 122 9.42 6.44 -4.26
N ASP A 123 8.45 5.68 -4.81
CA ASP A 123 7.11 5.57 -4.21
C ASP A 123 7.14 4.98 -2.80
N VAL A 124 8.08 4.08 -2.50
CA VAL A 124 8.30 3.56 -1.13
C VAL A 124 8.64 4.69 -0.17
N ARG A 125 9.68 5.48 -0.49
CA ARG A 125 10.14 6.56 0.38
C ARG A 125 9.07 7.63 0.51
N TRP A 126 8.47 8.05 -0.60
CA TRP A 126 7.39 9.04 -0.63
C TRP A 126 6.21 8.63 0.25
N LEU A 127 5.71 7.41 0.13
CA LEU A 127 4.56 6.96 0.92
C LEU A 127 4.92 6.79 2.40
N ASN A 128 6.10 6.25 2.70
CA ASN A 128 6.61 6.16 4.07
C ASN A 128 6.72 7.54 4.74
N ASP A 129 7.23 8.54 4.01
CA ASP A 129 7.34 9.91 4.52
C ASP A 129 5.97 10.54 4.82
N LEU A 130 4.95 10.25 3.99
CA LEU A 130 3.58 10.71 4.26
C LEU A 130 2.93 10.03 5.46
N LEU A 131 3.22 8.75 5.70
CA LEU A 131 2.55 7.95 6.72
C LEU A 131 3.22 8.07 8.10
N LYS A 132 4.55 8.18 8.16
CA LYS A 132 5.32 8.13 9.41
C LYS A 132 5.05 9.32 10.35
N ASP A 133 4.66 10.47 9.80
CA ASP A 133 4.49 11.72 10.56
C ASP A 133 3.06 11.89 11.11
N ARG A 134 2.24 10.83 11.08
CA ARG A 134 0.82 10.87 11.47
C ARG A 134 0.63 10.35 12.90
N PRO A 135 0.30 11.22 13.88
CA PRO A 135 0.24 10.83 15.29
C PRO A 135 -0.94 9.91 15.63
N ASP A 136 -2.07 10.05 14.92
CA ASP A 136 -3.32 9.35 15.23
C ASP A 136 -3.48 8.00 14.49
N TYR A 137 -2.42 7.54 13.82
CA TYR A 137 -2.45 6.42 12.88
C TYR A 137 -1.59 5.26 13.35
N ILE A 138 -2.09 4.04 13.20
CA ILE A 138 -1.30 2.85 13.50
C ILE A 138 -0.49 2.51 12.25
N TYR A 139 0.74 3.02 12.23
CA TYR A 139 1.68 2.80 11.15
C TYR A 139 2.85 1.92 11.60
N SER A 140 3.30 1.04 10.71
CA SER A 140 4.54 0.27 10.88
C SER A 140 5.26 0.14 9.56
N PHE A 141 6.59 0.23 9.60
CA PHE A 141 7.45 0.11 8.43
C PHE A 141 8.53 -0.94 8.69
N ALA A 142 8.78 -1.78 7.68
CA ALA A 142 9.94 -2.67 7.67
C ALA A 142 10.57 -2.69 6.27
N GLU A 143 11.89 -2.76 6.26
CA GLU A 143 12.68 -2.98 5.04
C GLU A 143 13.49 -4.26 5.17
N ILE A 144 13.38 -5.15 4.18
CA ILE A 144 13.99 -6.48 4.21
C ILE A 144 14.93 -6.71 3.02
N ASP A 145 15.79 -7.71 3.13
CA ASP A 145 16.65 -8.12 2.01
C ASP A 145 15.82 -8.78 0.91
N GLY A 146 16.05 -8.37 -0.34
CA GLY A 146 15.36 -8.89 -1.52
C GLY A 146 15.21 -7.83 -2.61
N SER A 147 14.52 -8.18 -3.69
CA SER A 147 14.16 -7.28 -4.79
C SER A 147 12.68 -7.39 -5.17
N HIS A 148 12.18 -6.41 -5.92
CA HIS A 148 10.75 -6.22 -6.27
C HIS A 148 10.02 -7.47 -6.80
N THR A 149 10.72 -8.36 -7.52
CA THR A 149 10.12 -9.55 -8.14
C THR A 149 10.64 -10.85 -7.56
N GLN A 150 11.51 -10.78 -6.54
CA GLN A 150 12.05 -11.97 -5.92
C GLN A 150 10.92 -12.70 -5.20
N LEU A 151 10.46 -13.78 -5.83
CA LEU A 151 9.37 -14.64 -5.40
C LEU A 151 9.42 -14.88 -3.89
N ALA A 152 8.35 -14.49 -3.19
CA ALA A 152 8.12 -14.72 -1.76
C ALA A 152 8.29 -16.19 -1.32
N SER A 153 8.36 -17.13 -2.27
CA SER A 153 8.54 -18.57 -2.01
C SER A 153 9.96 -19.02 -1.69
N ARG A 154 11.01 -18.21 -1.92
CA ARG A 154 12.41 -18.58 -1.57
C ARG A 154 12.87 -18.14 -0.17
N GLN A 155 12.01 -17.51 0.63
CA GLN A 155 12.36 -16.98 1.96
C GLN A 155 11.45 -17.46 3.10
N ILE A 156 10.73 -18.59 2.94
CA ILE A 156 10.03 -19.21 4.08
C ILE A 156 11.03 -19.69 5.15
N GLU A 157 12.29 -19.99 4.79
CA GLU A 157 13.36 -20.32 5.75
C GLU A 157 14.10 -19.09 6.32
N GLN A 158 13.90 -17.90 5.76
CA GLN A 158 14.54 -16.65 6.19
C GLN A 158 13.49 -15.57 6.40
N VAL A 159 12.39 -15.90 7.09
CA VAL A 159 11.42 -14.87 7.44
C VAL A 159 12.13 -13.84 8.29
N ASN A 160 12.34 -12.66 7.72
CA ASN A 160 13.03 -11.57 8.40
C ASN A 160 12.18 -11.19 9.61
N GLN A 161 12.79 -11.15 10.80
CA GLN A 161 12.08 -10.84 12.05
C GLN A 161 11.32 -9.51 11.97
N SER A 162 11.82 -8.54 11.21
CA SER A 162 11.13 -7.27 10.96
C SER A 162 9.78 -7.46 10.25
N ALA A 163 9.69 -8.40 9.31
CA ALA A 163 8.43 -8.72 8.62
C ALA A 163 7.43 -9.44 9.54
N LEU A 164 7.92 -10.35 10.40
CA LEU A 164 7.07 -11.01 11.42
C LEU A 164 6.51 -9.99 12.41
N ASN A 165 7.39 -9.14 12.96
CA ASN A 165 6.98 -8.09 13.89
C ASN A 165 5.95 -7.15 13.26
N LEU A 166 6.12 -6.81 11.98
CA LEU A 166 5.19 -5.97 11.24
C LEU A 166 3.80 -6.63 11.09
N ILE A 167 3.74 -7.92 10.76
CA ILE A 167 2.48 -8.66 10.69
C ILE A 167 1.82 -8.77 12.07
N ASP A 168 2.60 -9.01 13.13
CA ASP A 168 2.07 -9.15 14.47
C ASP A 168 1.54 -7.81 15.03
N ASN A 169 2.25 -6.70 14.77
CA ASN A 169 1.77 -5.35 15.08
C ASN A 169 0.45 -5.05 14.37
N LEU A 170 0.35 -5.37 13.07
CA LEU A 170 -0.86 -5.14 12.28
C LEU A 170 -2.04 -5.97 12.82
N ARG A 171 -1.81 -7.23 13.18
CA ARG A 171 -2.83 -8.08 13.80
C ARG A 171 -3.29 -7.54 15.15
N GLN A 172 -2.36 -7.05 15.98
CA GLN A 172 -2.70 -6.50 17.29
C GLN A 172 -3.51 -5.20 17.16
N ALA A 173 -3.14 -4.34 16.22
CA ALA A 173 -3.88 -3.15 15.85
C ALA A 173 -5.31 -3.48 15.39
N ALA A 174 -5.44 -4.41 14.45
CA ALA A 174 -6.72 -4.87 13.92
C ALA A 174 -7.66 -5.41 15.02
N LYS A 175 -7.13 -6.22 15.95
CA LYS A 175 -7.89 -6.74 17.09
C LYS A 175 -8.36 -5.63 18.02
N THR A 176 -7.52 -4.64 18.27
CA THR A 176 -7.86 -3.50 19.14
C THR A 176 -8.98 -2.67 18.52
N PHE A 177 -8.91 -2.41 17.22
CA PHE A 177 -9.94 -1.67 16.49
C PHE A 177 -11.27 -2.42 16.44
N SER A 178 -11.25 -3.71 16.09
CA SER A 178 -12.45 -4.57 16.11
C SER A 178 -13.09 -4.67 17.50
N SER A 179 -12.28 -4.69 18.57
CA SER A 179 -12.81 -4.68 19.94
C SER A 179 -13.46 -3.34 20.34
N LYS A 180 -12.98 -2.21 19.80
CA LYS A 180 -13.56 -0.89 20.02
C LYS A 180 -14.86 -0.69 19.25
N GLU A 181 -14.94 -1.16 18.00
CA GLU A 181 -16.20 -1.18 17.25
C GLU A 181 -17.24 -2.07 17.92
N SER A 182 -16.83 -3.21 18.48
CA SER A 182 -17.73 -4.10 19.23
C SER A 182 -18.25 -3.51 20.55
N LEU A 183 -17.77 -2.35 20.98
CA LEU A 183 -18.29 -1.60 22.13
C LEU A 183 -19.38 -0.57 21.73
N CYS A 184 -19.55 -0.28 20.44
CA CYS A 184 -20.64 0.57 19.95
C CYS A 184 -21.85 -0.32 19.61
N PHE A 185 -22.79 -0.46 20.54
CA PHE A 185 -23.96 -1.32 20.38
C PHE A 185 -25.21 -0.59 19.84
N SER A 186 -25.14 0.73 19.59
CA SER A 186 -26.28 1.50 19.08
C SER A 186 -25.87 2.51 17.99
N GLU A 187 -26.73 2.66 16.97
CA GLU A 187 -26.53 3.58 15.83
C GLU A 187 -26.37 5.06 16.26
N GLU A 188 -26.90 5.46 17.42
CA GLU A 188 -26.76 6.82 17.96
C GLU A 188 -25.37 7.10 18.55
N GLU A 189 -24.64 6.09 19.04
CA GLU A 189 -23.29 6.26 19.60
C GLU A 189 -22.22 6.40 18.50
N CYS A 190 -22.36 5.67 17.39
CA CYS A 190 -21.45 5.77 16.24
C CYS A 190 -21.54 7.14 15.53
N GLN A 191 -22.73 7.75 15.46
CA GLN A 191 -22.92 9.04 14.79
C GLN A 191 -22.33 10.23 15.55
N ASN A 192 -22.15 10.11 16.87
CA ASN A 192 -21.48 11.14 17.67
C ASN A 192 -19.95 10.98 17.62
N TYR A 193 -19.42 9.77 17.43
CA TYR A 193 -17.98 9.54 17.32
C TYR A 193 -17.33 10.23 16.11
N HIS A 194 -18.04 10.32 14.98
CA HIS A 194 -17.58 11.03 13.77
C HIS A 194 -17.78 12.56 13.82
N LYS A 195 -18.38 13.10 14.88
CA LYS A 195 -18.57 14.56 15.03
C LYS A 195 -17.58 15.23 15.98
N ASP A 196 -16.91 14.45 16.83
CA ASP A 196 -16.05 14.97 17.90
C ASP A 196 -14.55 14.67 17.71
N ASN A 197 -14.13 14.17 16.54
CA ASN A 197 -12.73 14.08 16.12
C ASN A 197 -12.47 14.90 14.85
#